data_AF-A0A3N5MVS3-F1
#
_entry.id   AF-A0A3N5MVS3-F1
#
_cell.length_a   1.000
_cell.length_b   1.000
_cell.length_c   1.000
_cell.angle_alpha   90.00
_cell.angle_beta   90.00
_cell.angle_gamma   90.00
#
_symmetry.space_group_name_H-M   'P 1'
#
loop_
_entity.id
_entity.type
_entity.pdbx_description
1 polymer ?
#
loop_
_entity_poly.entity_id
_entity_poly.type
_entity_poly.pdbx_seq_one_letter_code
_entity_poly.pdbx_strand_id
1 'polypeptide(L)'
;MKRLTPFLLLTAFALVVNACSPGASLEAAVQATLAALPVASPYPTQTPYPTLLPNPTAALTVGAGVFFDDFTYTGPDDPRLSQRGWTVRTQAGGPGVPGAQWPLQGVSFVEDGSLPGNWLAQLASSTSGSPETTNQAELFQQRKFYEGTYASRVRFSDEPEDGPDGDQIVETFFTITPLNYDMDPDYGEIDFEYLPNGGWGASRTMFWMTTWETYRPDPWEAVNDQDSVPISFEGWHTLVAQVGGAKVRYYIDGSLLAGHGDQFFPETPMSINYNLWFIAGGLDESSEKREYIEQIDWLYYAGNEALSPGEVEQRVDAYRASQVPHVDQVPGWVAPPVVVPPTPTASVAGPRPFEATIHKVSGIVVDGKLDDWLTEPTFTINDRSQVVYLAGGEKWEGPGDLSALAWVGWAAEGLYLAFDVTDNVIVQDNTGADIWQGDYMEVQLDTQMEQDYSDHNLSADDFQFGFTPGDFGIHPASVHVWQGPVSDEQMSQIQQAQTETEAGYVLEVFVPIDLLPGLALEAGATLGLNINPSDADSPEIPQRLMMSTSPIRLRTDPTTLGKLILSE
;
A
#
# COMPACT_ATOMS: atom_id res chain seq x y z
N MET A 1 -64.26 16.05 -44.93
CA MET A 1 -63.88 14.84 -45.71
C MET A 1 -63.34 13.80 -44.74
N LYS A 2 -63.98 12.60 -44.73
CA LYS A 2 -63.58 11.25 -44.22
C LYS A 2 -62.52 11.20 -43.10
N ARG A 3 -62.79 10.92 -41.82
CA ARG A 3 -63.41 9.75 -41.12
C ARG A 3 -62.86 8.37 -41.52
N LEU A 4 -62.21 7.67 -40.58
CA LEU A 4 -62.70 6.39 -40.03
C LEU A 4 -61.93 5.96 -38.76
N THR A 5 -62.72 5.46 -37.81
CA THR A 5 -62.42 4.94 -36.45
C THR A 5 -62.23 3.39 -36.48
N PRO A 6 -61.98 2.72 -35.32
CA PRO A 6 -61.35 1.39 -35.19
C PRO A 6 -62.33 0.19 -35.04
N PHE A 7 -61.78 -1.03 -34.94
CA PHE A 7 -62.40 -2.29 -34.49
C PHE A 7 -61.39 -2.98 -33.54
N LEU A 8 -61.65 -3.31 -32.26
CA LEU A 8 -62.65 -4.16 -31.59
C LEU A 8 -62.45 -5.66 -31.83
N LEU A 9 -61.97 -6.40 -30.81
CA LEU A 9 -62.64 -7.60 -30.32
C LEU A 9 -62.26 -7.94 -28.87
N LEU A 10 -63.27 -8.44 -28.16
CA LEU A 10 -63.41 -8.63 -26.72
C LEU A 10 -63.65 -10.13 -26.46
N THR A 11 -63.31 -10.60 -25.25
CA THR A 11 -63.95 -11.69 -24.47
C THR A 11 -63.89 -13.16 -24.89
N ALA A 12 -63.43 -14.01 -23.95
CA ALA A 12 -64.12 -15.16 -23.33
C ALA A 12 -63.15 -15.87 -22.35
N PHE A 13 -63.49 -16.47 -21.21
CA PHE A 13 -64.59 -16.43 -20.24
C PHE A 13 -64.08 -17.26 -19.04
N ALA A 14 -64.49 -16.92 -17.81
CA ALA A 14 -64.05 -17.58 -16.58
C ALA A 14 -64.98 -18.76 -16.14
N LEU A 15 -64.50 -19.51 -15.13
CA LEU A 15 -65.20 -20.42 -14.19
C LEU A 15 -65.60 -21.85 -14.63
N VAL A 16 -65.10 -22.86 -13.89
CA VAL A 16 -65.92 -23.70 -12.98
C VAL A 16 -65.11 -24.03 -11.71
N VAL A 17 -65.79 -23.94 -10.57
CA VAL A 17 -65.31 -24.05 -9.18
C VAL A 17 -65.83 -25.36 -8.56
N ASN A 18 -65.02 -25.94 -7.65
CA ASN A 18 -65.33 -26.85 -6.53
C ASN A 18 -65.90 -28.27 -6.73
N ALA A 19 -65.19 -29.23 -6.12
CA ALA A 19 -65.77 -30.12 -5.10
C ALA A 19 -64.71 -30.49 -4.03
N CYS A 20 -65.11 -30.38 -2.76
CA CYS A 20 -64.33 -30.61 -1.54
C CYS A 20 -64.19 -32.10 -1.15
N SER A 21 -62.98 -32.48 -0.69
CA SER A 21 -62.59 -33.24 0.54
C SER A 21 -63.10 -34.70 0.80
N PRO A 22 -62.54 -35.46 1.78
CA PRO A 22 -61.13 -35.73 2.14
C PRO A 22 -60.82 -37.24 2.44
N GLY A 23 -59.53 -37.61 2.51
CA GLY A 23 -59.02 -38.64 3.45
C GLY A 23 -58.83 -40.08 2.93
N ALA A 24 -57.57 -40.52 2.86
CA ALA A 24 -57.05 -41.76 3.46
C ALA A 24 -55.56 -41.95 3.10
N SER A 25 -54.75 -42.12 4.13
CA SER A 25 -53.31 -42.39 4.12
C SER A 25 -52.98 -43.86 3.87
N LEU A 26 -51.77 -44.07 3.36
CA LEU A 26 -50.81 -45.17 3.53
C LEU A 26 -51.28 -46.58 3.94
N GLU A 27 -50.70 -47.54 3.21
CA GLU A 27 -50.47 -48.98 3.51
C GLU A 27 -51.26 -50.00 2.66
N ALA A 28 -50.50 -51.01 2.22
CA ALA A 28 -50.94 -52.30 1.67
C ALA A 28 -51.29 -52.40 0.17
N ALA A 29 -50.27 -52.39 -0.69
CA ALA A 29 -50.27 -53.20 -1.92
C ALA A 29 -48.85 -53.61 -2.32
N VAL A 30 -48.20 -54.47 -1.52
CA VAL A 30 -47.05 -55.27 -1.95
C VAL A 30 -47.26 -56.71 -1.49
N GLN A 31 -47.00 -57.65 -2.41
CA GLN A 31 -46.56 -59.05 -2.23
C GLN A 31 -47.49 -60.17 -2.73
N ALA A 32 -47.24 -60.55 -3.99
CA ALA A 32 -47.00 -61.93 -4.44
C ALA A 32 -46.40 -61.79 -5.87
N THR A 33 -45.16 -62.17 -6.20
CA THR A 33 -44.50 -63.48 -6.04
C THR A 33 -42.95 -63.38 -6.07
N LEU A 34 -42.30 -64.16 -5.20
CA LEU A 34 -40.86 -64.45 -5.01
C LEU A 34 -40.24 -65.21 -6.23
N ALA A 35 -38.92 -65.40 -6.49
CA ALA A 35 -37.59 -65.31 -5.84
C ALA A 35 -36.54 -65.20 -7.01
N ALA A 36 -35.29 -64.72 -6.92
CA ALA A 36 -34.24 -64.76 -5.89
C ALA A 36 -33.22 -63.59 -6.04
N LEU A 37 -32.55 -63.22 -4.94
CA LEU A 37 -31.73 -62.00 -4.72
C LEU A 37 -30.20 -62.30 -4.75
N PRO A 38 -29.29 -61.29 -4.74
CA PRO A 38 -28.94 -60.56 -3.51
C PRO A 38 -28.89 -59.02 -3.62
N VAL A 39 -29.49 -58.38 -2.61
CA VAL A 39 -29.11 -57.17 -1.83
C VAL A 39 -28.84 -55.83 -2.54
N ALA A 40 -29.45 -54.80 -1.97
CA ALA A 40 -29.68 -53.44 -2.45
C ALA A 40 -28.47 -52.48 -2.43
N SER A 41 -28.61 -51.39 -3.20
CA SER A 41 -28.45 -50.04 -2.65
C SER A 41 -29.33 -49.03 -3.40
N PRO A 42 -30.13 -48.17 -2.73
CA PRO A 42 -31.00 -47.21 -3.38
C PRO A 42 -30.32 -45.83 -3.43
N TYR A 43 -29.83 -45.44 -4.60
CA TYR A 43 -29.55 -44.04 -4.93
C TYR A 43 -30.46 -43.66 -6.11
N PRO A 44 -31.25 -42.57 -6.05
CA PRO A 44 -31.78 -41.99 -7.26
C PRO A 44 -30.60 -41.54 -8.12
N THR A 45 -30.67 -41.92 -9.39
CA THR A 45 -29.62 -41.76 -10.39
C THR A 45 -29.29 -40.28 -10.54
N GLN A 46 -28.08 -39.88 -10.14
CA GLN A 46 -27.50 -38.61 -10.56
C GLN A 46 -27.53 -38.58 -12.09
N THR A 47 -28.23 -37.61 -12.67
CA THR A 47 -27.83 -37.11 -13.98
C THR A 47 -26.37 -36.66 -13.85
N PRO A 48 -25.44 -37.25 -14.61
CA PRO A 48 -24.06 -36.79 -14.54
C PRO A 48 -24.04 -35.34 -15.02
N TYR A 49 -23.67 -34.43 -14.12
CA TYR A 49 -23.11 -33.15 -14.56
C TYR A 49 -21.99 -33.48 -15.55
N PRO A 50 -21.92 -32.81 -16.70
CA PRO A 50 -20.80 -33.04 -17.60
C PRO A 50 -19.53 -32.68 -16.83
N THR A 51 -18.73 -33.70 -16.51
CA THR A 51 -17.32 -33.53 -16.16
C THR A 51 -16.61 -33.07 -17.42
N LEU A 52 -16.77 -31.79 -17.73
CA LEU A 52 -15.82 -31.07 -18.55
C LEU A 52 -14.58 -30.92 -17.68
N LEU A 53 -13.67 -31.89 -17.77
CA LEU A 53 -12.27 -31.62 -17.49
C LEU A 53 -11.90 -30.35 -18.29
N PRO A 54 -11.38 -29.29 -17.66
CA PRO A 54 -11.02 -28.10 -18.40
C PRO A 54 -10.04 -28.51 -19.51
N ASN A 55 -10.37 -28.14 -20.74
CA ASN A 55 -9.45 -28.19 -21.86
C ASN A 55 -8.17 -27.45 -21.39
N PRO A 56 -6.99 -28.09 -21.33
CA PRO A 56 -5.80 -27.49 -20.73
C PRO A 56 -5.16 -26.40 -21.62
N THR A 57 -5.95 -25.76 -22.48
CA THR A 57 -5.52 -24.79 -23.50
C THR A 57 -6.49 -23.61 -23.68
N ALA A 58 -7.58 -23.53 -22.91
CA ALA A 58 -8.34 -22.27 -22.80
C ALA A 58 -7.70 -21.44 -21.68
N ALA A 59 -7.21 -20.24 -21.99
CA ALA A 59 -6.82 -19.29 -20.96
C ALA A 59 -8.02 -19.08 -20.03
N LEU A 60 -7.86 -19.33 -18.74
CA LEU A 60 -8.90 -19.05 -17.76
C LEU A 60 -9.15 -17.55 -17.75
N THR A 61 -10.40 -17.14 -17.93
CA THR A 61 -10.79 -15.72 -17.83
C THR A 61 -10.53 -15.26 -16.41
N VAL A 62 -9.77 -14.16 -16.26
CA VAL A 62 -9.44 -13.56 -14.96
C VAL A 62 -10.72 -13.28 -14.17
N GLY A 63 -10.71 -13.60 -12.88
CA GLY A 63 -11.85 -13.41 -11.98
C GLY A 63 -13.08 -14.28 -12.29
N ALA A 64 -13.09 -15.13 -13.31
CA ALA A 64 -14.27 -15.95 -13.60
C ALA A 64 -14.50 -17.04 -12.55
N GLY A 65 -15.74 -17.51 -12.43
CA GLY A 65 -16.11 -18.60 -11.53
C GLY A 65 -16.81 -18.10 -10.27
N VAL A 66 -17.06 -19.02 -9.34
CA VAL A 66 -17.81 -18.74 -8.11
C VAL A 66 -16.91 -18.94 -6.90
N PHE A 67 -17.04 -18.05 -5.94
CA PHE A 67 -16.51 -18.23 -4.59
C PHE A 67 -17.66 -18.16 -3.58
N PHE A 68 -17.66 -19.06 -2.60
CA PHE A 68 -18.59 -19.06 -1.48
C PHE A 68 -17.87 -19.52 -0.23
N ASP A 69 -18.12 -18.88 0.91
CA ASP A 69 -17.64 -19.30 2.22
C ASP A 69 -18.70 -18.96 3.28
N ASP A 70 -19.06 -19.93 4.11
CA ASP A 70 -19.96 -19.76 5.27
C ASP A 70 -19.20 -19.63 6.59
N PHE A 71 -17.88 -19.48 6.53
CA PHE A 71 -17.01 -19.27 7.68
C PHE A 71 -17.04 -20.36 8.76
N THR A 72 -17.37 -21.61 8.38
CA THR A 72 -17.29 -22.78 9.28
C THR A 72 -15.83 -23.19 9.58
N TYR A 73 -15.18 -22.41 10.44
CA TYR A 73 -13.80 -22.60 10.93
C TYR A 73 -13.76 -22.81 12.44
N THR A 74 -12.69 -23.42 12.96
CA THR A 74 -12.54 -23.67 14.40
C THR A 74 -11.84 -22.55 15.17
N GLY A 75 -11.21 -21.60 14.47
CA GLY A 75 -10.41 -20.54 15.07
C GLY A 75 -9.54 -19.79 14.05
N PRO A 76 -8.87 -18.70 14.46
CA PRO A 76 -8.03 -17.89 13.57
C PRO A 76 -6.75 -18.59 13.08
N ASP A 77 -6.38 -19.70 13.72
CA ASP A 77 -5.26 -20.58 13.34
C ASP A 77 -5.71 -21.86 12.62
N ASP A 78 -6.99 -21.97 12.24
CA ASP A 78 -7.49 -23.12 11.49
C ASP A 78 -6.72 -23.25 10.16
N PRO A 79 -6.04 -24.39 9.91
CA PRO A 79 -5.23 -24.55 8.70
C PRO A 79 -6.05 -24.44 7.41
N ARG A 80 -7.38 -24.58 7.47
CA ARG A 80 -8.26 -24.41 6.32
C ARG A 80 -8.33 -22.95 5.85
N LEU A 81 -8.11 -21.96 6.72
CA LEU A 81 -8.11 -20.55 6.31
C LEU A 81 -7.04 -20.30 5.26
N SER A 82 -5.77 -20.56 5.60
CA SER A 82 -4.65 -20.41 4.68
C SER A 82 -4.79 -21.30 3.43
N GLN A 83 -5.29 -22.52 3.57
CA GLN A 83 -5.57 -23.40 2.41
C GLN A 83 -6.63 -22.86 1.46
N ARG A 84 -7.56 -22.03 1.96
CA ARG A 84 -8.63 -21.37 1.21
C ARG A 84 -8.29 -19.92 0.86
N GLY A 85 -7.04 -19.53 1.06
CA GLY A 85 -6.52 -18.20 0.71
C GLY A 85 -6.95 -17.08 1.65
N TRP A 86 -7.44 -17.39 2.86
CA TRP A 86 -7.71 -16.41 3.92
C TRP A 86 -6.46 -16.16 4.77
N THR A 87 -6.28 -14.90 5.17
CA THR A 87 -5.23 -14.45 6.08
C THR A 87 -5.85 -13.58 7.17
N VAL A 88 -5.56 -13.91 8.43
CA VAL A 88 -5.80 -13.01 9.55
C VAL A 88 -4.59 -12.07 9.66
N ARG A 89 -4.82 -10.76 9.59
CA ARG A 89 -3.74 -9.79 9.66
C ARG A 89 -3.08 -9.83 11.03
N THR A 90 -1.74 -9.85 11.03
CA THR A 90 -0.91 -9.68 12.24
C THR A 90 0.20 -8.64 12.07
N GLN A 91 0.28 -8.05 10.89
CA GLN A 91 1.30 -7.09 10.50
C GLN A 91 0.85 -5.70 10.94
N ALA A 92 1.78 -4.94 11.53
CA ALA A 92 1.58 -3.53 11.86
C ALA A 92 1.38 -2.67 10.60
N GLY A 93 0.93 -1.43 10.78
CA GLY A 93 0.68 -0.47 9.70
C GLY A 93 -0.77 0.03 9.72
N GLY A 94 -1.07 0.93 8.79
CA GLY A 94 -2.41 1.51 8.63
C GLY A 94 -3.43 0.52 8.03
N PRO A 95 -4.71 0.93 7.95
CA PRO A 95 -5.24 2.22 8.39
C PRO A 95 -5.38 2.31 9.92
N GLY A 96 -5.69 3.50 10.42
CA GLY A 96 -6.05 3.73 11.82
C GLY A 96 -4.96 4.36 12.68
N VAL A 97 -5.11 4.20 13.98
CA VAL A 97 -4.27 4.85 15.00
C VAL A 97 -2.79 4.39 14.85
N PRO A 98 -1.83 5.30 14.62
CA PRO A 98 -0.42 4.93 14.50
C PRO A 98 0.09 4.18 15.73
N GLY A 99 0.64 2.98 15.53
CA GLY A 99 1.11 2.11 16.62
C GLY A 99 0.07 1.15 17.19
N ALA A 100 -1.17 1.18 16.71
CA ALA A 100 -2.16 0.15 17.02
C ALA A 100 -1.71 -1.24 16.57
N GLN A 101 -2.22 -2.27 17.25
CA GLN A 101 -1.86 -3.66 17.02
C GLN A 101 -2.95 -4.38 16.23
N TRP A 102 -2.56 -5.42 15.50
CA TRP A 102 -3.46 -6.32 14.79
C TRP A 102 -3.31 -7.74 15.37
N PRO A 103 -3.85 -8.04 16.57
CA PRO A 103 -3.66 -9.34 17.18
C PRO A 103 -4.42 -10.43 16.41
N LEU A 104 -3.84 -11.64 16.31
CA LEU A 104 -4.49 -12.82 15.74
C LEU A 104 -5.86 -13.09 16.38
N GLN A 105 -5.97 -12.81 17.68
CA GLN A 105 -7.18 -13.02 18.49
C GLN A 105 -8.26 -11.95 18.25
N GLY A 106 -7.97 -10.91 17.47
CA GLY A 106 -8.99 -9.98 16.98
C GLY A 106 -9.95 -10.63 15.98
N VAL A 107 -9.60 -11.81 15.43
CA VAL A 107 -10.48 -12.60 14.57
C VAL A 107 -10.85 -13.91 15.28
N SER A 108 -12.13 -14.25 15.27
CA SER A 108 -12.64 -15.52 15.79
C SER A 108 -13.77 -16.06 14.92
N PHE A 109 -14.14 -17.32 15.16
CA PHE A 109 -15.27 -17.97 14.50
C PHE A 109 -16.21 -18.50 15.56
N VAL A 110 -17.45 -18.02 15.56
CA VAL A 110 -18.41 -18.26 16.65
C VAL A 110 -19.67 -18.90 16.09
N GLU A 111 -20.33 -19.73 16.89
CA GLU A 111 -21.62 -20.29 16.50
C GLU A 111 -22.69 -19.19 16.51
N ASP A 112 -23.51 -19.15 15.47
CA ASP A 112 -24.64 -18.25 15.39
C ASP A 112 -25.72 -18.68 16.39
N GLY A 113 -25.91 -17.88 17.45
CA GLY A 113 -26.90 -18.15 18.48
C GLY A 113 -28.35 -18.16 17.98
N SER A 114 -28.61 -17.61 16.79
CA SER A 114 -29.94 -17.58 16.15
C SER A 114 -30.17 -18.74 15.18
N LEU A 115 -29.10 -19.37 14.68
CA LEU A 115 -29.15 -20.44 13.68
C LEU A 115 -28.19 -21.58 14.06
N PRO A 116 -28.66 -22.61 14.80
CA PRO A 116 -27.80 -23.70 15.26
C PRO A 116 -27.04 -24.39 14.12
N GLY A 117 -25.73 -24.57 14.31
CA GLY A 117 -24.84 -25.15 13.31
C GLY A 117 -24.34 -24.20 12.22
N ASN A 118 -24.79 -22.93 12.21
CA ASN A 118 -24.19 -21.86 11.41
C ASN A 118 -23.03 -21.22 12.20
N TRP A 119 -22.00 -20.79 11.49
CA TRP A 119 -20.82 -20.15 12.08
C TRP A 119 -20.65 -18.76 11.47
N LEU A 120 -20.13 -17.84 12.25
CA LEU A 120 -19.87 -16.46 11.86
C LEU A 120 -18.38 -16.19 11.99
N ALA A 121 -17.79 -15.49 11.03
CA ALA A 121 -16.54 -14.79 11.30
C ALA A 121 -16.85 -13.57 12.18
N GLN A 122 -15.99 -13.30 13.16
CA GLN A 122 -16.15 -12.18 14.09
C GLN A 122 -14.84 -11.40 14.17
N LEU A 123 -14.92 -10.11 13.91
CA LEU A 123 -13.87 -9.12 14.15
C LEU A 123 -14.14 -8.44 15.49
N ALA A 124 -13.11 -8.34 16.32
CA ALA A 124 -13.17 -7.71 17.64
C ALA A 124 -12.01 -6.72 17.78
N SER A 125 -12.35 -5.44 17.88
CA SER A 125 -11.39 -4.36 18.05
C SER A 125 -11.63 -3.66 19.36
N SER A 126 -10.55 -3.35 20.08
CA SER A 126 -10.64 -2.81 21.43
C SER A 126 -9.65 -1.69 21.67
N THR A 127 -9.98 -0.80 22.60
CA THR A 127 -9.08 0.29 23.00
C THR A 127 -9.35 0.71 24.45
N SER A 128 -8.38 1.38 25.05
CA SER A 128 -8.52 2.11 26.32
C SER A 128 -8.09 3.57 26.15
N GLY A 129 -8.32 4.15 24.96
CA GLY A 129 -8.11 5.56 24.67
C GLY A 129 -6.67 5.96 24.32
N SER A 130 -5.78 4.99 24.06
CA SER A 130 -4.40 5.28 23.61
C SER A 130 -3.95 4.36 22.47
N PRO A 131 -2.99 4.79 21.63
CA PRO A 131 -2.45 3.94 20.56
C PRO A 131 -1.94 2.57 21.03
N GLU A 132 -1.21 2.53 22.15
CA GLU A 132 -0.58 1.32 22.68
C GLU A 132 -1.59 0.32 23.25
N THR A 133 -2.80 0.80 23.54
CA THR A 133 -3.92 -0.02 24.04
C THR A 133 -4.94 -0.35 22.96
N THR A 134 -4.70 0.12 21.72
CA THR A 134 -5.62 -0.07 20.60
C THR A 134 -5.27 -1.33 19.82
N ASN A 135 -6.24 -2.24 19.71
CA ASN A 135 -6.19 -3.44 18.91
C ASN A 135 -7.25 -3.36 17.82
N GLN A 136 -6.87 -3.65 16.59
CA GLN A 136 -7.71 -3.67 15.40
C GLN A 136 -7.77 -5.09 14.82
N ALA A 137 -8.78 -5.39 14.02
CA ALA A 137 -8.99 -6.73 13.48
C ALA A 137 -9.19 -6.67 11.97
N GLU A 138 -8.54 -7.58 11.23
CA GLU A 138 -8.69 -7.68 9.79
C GLU A 138 -8.55 -9.14 9.31
N LEU A 139 -9.45 -9.52 8.41
CA LEU A 139 -9.50 -10.80 7.72
C LEU A 139 -9.57 -10.53 6.22
N PHE A 140 -8.63 -11.05 5.45
CA PHE A 140 -8.59 -10.82 4.00
C PHE A 140 -8.32 -12.10 3.19
N GLN A 141 -8.85 -12.12 1.97
CA GLN A 141 -8.67 -13.16 0.97
C GLN A 141 -7.53 -12.79 0.02
N GLN A 142 -6.86 -13.77 -0.58
CA GLN A 142 -5.89 -13.53 -1.65
C GLN A 142 -6.48 -12.73 -2.83
N ARG A 143 -5.62 -11.99 -3.52
CA ARG A 143 -6.01 -11.15 -4.66
C ARG A 143 -6.30 -11.99 -5.90
N LYS A 144 -7.55 -12.02 -6.36
CA LYS A 144 -7.97 -12.75 -7.59
C LYS A 144 -9.38 -12.43 -8.12
N PHE A 145 -10.16 -11.59 -7.44
CA PHE A 145 -11.54 -11.27 -7.82
C PHE A 145 -11.55 -10.04 -8.73
N TYR A 146 -12.40 -9.99 -9.75
CA TYR A 146 -12.37 -8.88 -10.73
C TYR A 146 -13.77 -8.40 -11.09
N GLU A 147 -14.20 -8.48 -12.35
CA GLU A 147 -15.59 -8.19 -12.70
C GLU A 147 -16.54 -9.28 -12.16
N GLY A 148 -17.68 -8.88 -11.63
CA GLY A 148 -18.65 -9.81 -11.06
C GLY A 148 -19.55 -9.19 -10.01
N THR A 149 -20.28 -10.04 -9.30
CA THR A 149 -21.08 -9.66 -8.13
C THR A 149 -20.37 -10.11 -6.87
N TYR A 150 -20.09 -9.16 -5.99
CA TYR A 150 -19.56 -9.37 -4.65
C TYR A 150 -20.70 -9.19 -3.67
N ALA A 151 -20.87 -10.13 -2.73
CA ALA A 151 -21.90 -10.01 -1.73
C ALA A 151 -21.48 -10.62 -0.40
N SER A 152 -21.85 -9.97 0.68
CA SER A 152 -21.66 -10.49 2.02
C SER A 152 -22.84 -10.11 2.91
N ARG A 153 -23.14 -10.98 3.87
CA ARG A 153 -24.09 -10.66 4.95
C ARG A 153 -23.29 -10.33 6.21
N VAL A 154 -23.38 -9.07 6.62
CA VAL A 154 -22.56 -8.46 7.68
C VAL A 154 -23.46 -7.93 8.79
N ARG A 155 -23.02 -8.04 10.04
CA ARG A 155 -23.66 -7.43 11.21
C ARG A 155 -22.79 -6.29 11.71
N PHE A 156 -23.35 -5.08 11.70
CA PHE A 156 -22.71 -3.89 12.23
C PHE A 156 -23.18 -3.58 13.66
N SER A 157 -22.38 -2.79 14.38
CA SER A 157 -22.62 -2.37 15.76
C SER A 157 -22.54 -0.85 15.90
N ASP A 158 -23.56 -0.22 16.50
CA ASP A 158 -23.51 1.22 16.76
C ASP A 158 -22.64 1.56 17.97
N GLU A 159 -22.67 0.70 18.98
CA GLU A 159 -22.03 0.85 20.28
C GLU A 159 -21.14 -0.38 20.55
N PRO A 160 -20.12 -0.28 21.42
CA PRO A 160 -19.30 -1.43 21.77
C PRO A 160 -20.12 -2.48 22.53
N GLU A 161 -19.74 -3.75 22.39
CA GLU A 161 -20.36 -4.87 23.11
C GLU A 161 -20.11 -4.78 24.64
N ASP A 162 -18.98 -4.18 25.03
CA ASP A 162 -18.63 -3.87 26.42
C ASP A 162 -17.85 -2.55 26.50
N GLY A 163 -18.05 -1.79 27.59
CA GLY A 163 -17.36 -0.52 27.84
C GLY A 163 -18.12 0.74 27.36
N PRO A 164 -17.51 1.93 27.50
CA PRO A 164 -18.11 3.19 27.03
C PRO A 164 -18.06 3.31 25.51
N ASP A 165 -19.09 3.93 24.92
CA ASP A 165 -19.13 4.27 23.50
C ASP A 165 -18.51 5.66 23.21
N GLY A 166 -18.20 5.94 21.94
CA GLY A 166 -17.86 7.27 21.45
C GLY A 166 -16.66 7.33 20.50
N ASP A 167 -15.97 6.21 20.28
CA ASP A 167 -14.86 6.18 19.33
C ASP A 167 -15.36 6.24 17.90
N GLN A 168 -14.67 7.00 17.06
CA GLN A 168 -14.82 6.88 15.62
C GLN A 168 -14.16 5.60 15.13
N ILE A 169 -14.99 4.58 14.91
CA ILE A 169 -14.62 3.31 14.30
C ILE A 169 -15.09 3.23 12.86
N VAL A 170 -14.50 2.29 12.12
CA VAL A 170 -14.92 1.91 10.78
C VAL A 170 -15.11 0.39 10.76
N GLU A 171 -16.32 -0.07 10.45
CA GLU A 171 -16.67 -1.48 10.17
C GLU A 171 -16.80 -1.64 8.64
N THR A 172 -16.23 -2.70 8.04
CA THR A 172 -16.04 -2.73 6.59
C THR A 172 -16.31 -4.07 5.89
N PHE A 173 -16.79 -3.95 4.66
CA PHE A 173 -16.68 -4.98 3.63
C PHE A 173 -16.16 -4.33 2.35
N PHE A 174 -14.95 -4.70 1.92
CA PHE A 174 -14.32 -4.01 0.81
C PHE A 174 -13.44 -4.90 -0.05
N THR A 175 -13.09 -4.39 -1.23
CA THR A 175 -12.13 -5.01 -2.12
C THR A 175 -11.03 -4.04 -2.46
N ILE A 176 -9.77 -4.47 -2.51
CA ILE A 176 -8.64 -3.57 -2.73
C ILE A 176 -7.54 -4.21 -3.59
N THR A 177 -6.86 -3.38 -4.38
CA THR A 177 -5.54 -3.63 -4.93
C THR A 177 -4.49 -2.84 -4.16
N PRO A 178 -3.31 -3.39 -3.82
CA PRO A 178 -2.24 -2.61 -3.18
C PRO A 178 -1.87 -1.36 -4.00
N LEU A 179 -1.80 -0.20 -3.32
CA LEU A 179 -1.21 1.01 -3.89
C LEU A 179 0.31 0.83 -3.91
N ASN A 180 0.89 0.61 -5.10
CA ASN A 180 2.33 0.36 -5.19
C ASN A 180 3.16 1.66 -5.19
N TYR A 181 2.56 2.77 -5.61
CA TYR A 181 3.14 4.12 -5.66
C TYR A 181 2.01 5.15 -5.74
N ASP A 182 2.33 6.42 -5.51
CA ASP A 182 1.35 7.51 -5.59
C ASP A 182 0.64 7.52 -6.94
N MET A 183 -0.69 7.62 -6.89
CA MET A 183 -1.53 7.68 -8.09
C MET A 183 -1.34 6.46 -9.02
N ASP A 184 -1.01 5.29 -8.47
CA ASP A 184 -0.91 4.03 -9.22
C ASP A 184 -2.22 3.77 -9.99
N PRO A 185 -2.22 3.75 -11.34
CA PRO A 185 -3.40 3.48 -12.15
C PRO A 185 -3.85 2.01 -12.08
N ASP A 186 -3.04 1.11 -11.52
CA ASP A 186 -3.50 -0.27 -11.27
C ASP A 186 -4.22 -0.40 -9.93
N TYR A 187 -4.21 0.65 -9.09
CA TYR A 187 -5.01 0.71 -7.87
C TYR A 187 -6.50 0.60 -8.19
N GLY A 188 -7.25 0.09 -7.24
CA GLY A 188 -8.69 0.00 -7.36
C GLY A 188 -9.25 -0.49 -6.04
N GLU A 189 -10.30 0.18 -5.58
CA GLU A 189 -10.93 -0.16 -4.30
C GLU A 189 -12.44 0.09 -4.35
N ILE A 190 -13.21 -0.78 -3.70
CA ILE A 190 -14.66 -0.74 -3.62
C ILE A 190 -15.03 -0.98 -2.16
N ASP A 191 -15.56 0.06 -1.53
CA ASP A 191 -15.79 0.06 -0.09
C ASP A 191 -17.27 0.09 0.28
N PHE A 192 -17.61 -0.71 1.28
CA PHE A 192 -18.68 -0.43 2.22
C PHE A 192 -18.03 -0.07 3.56
N GLU A 193 -18.11 1.19 3.97
CA GLU A 193 -17.60 1.63 5.29
C GLU A 193 -18.75 2.15 6.16
N TYR A 194 -18.99 1.49 7.29
CA TYR A 194 -19.96 1.91 8.28
C TYR A 194 -19.29 2.56 9.49
N LEU A 195 -19.66 3.82 9.75
CA LEU A 195 -19.06 4.67 10.78
C LEU A 195 -20.14 5.14 11.74
N PRO A 196 -20.47 4.36 12.80
CA PRO A 196 -21.58 4.64 13.70
C PRO A 196 -21.42 5.95 14.48
N ASN A 197 -20.18 6.30 14.85
CA ASN A 197 -19.84 7.50 15.61
C ASN A 197 -19.28 8.65 14.75
N GLY A 198 -19.42 8.55 13.42
CA GLY A 198 -18.89 9.53 12.48
C GLY A 198 -17.39 9.32 12.17
N GLY A 199 -16.83 10.26 11.42
CA GLY A 199 -15.54 10.14 10.73
C GLY A 199 -15.63 10.73 9.33
N TRP A 200 -14.49 10.88 8.64
CA TRP A 200 -14.43 11.53 7.31
C TRP A 200 -15.12 12.92 7.26
N GLY A 201 -15.05 13.66 8.37
CA GLY A 201 -15.70 14.98 8.52
C GLY A 201 -17.19 14.93 8.91
N ALA A 202 -17.81 13.75 8.96
CA ALA A 202 -19.15 13.58 9.53
C ALA A 202 -19.08 13.50 11.07
N SER A 203 -20.04 14.13 11.74
CA SER A 203 -20.12 14.18 13.21
C SER A 203 -21.12 13.18 13.80
N ARG A 204 -21.66 12.27 12.98
CA ARG A 204 -22.68 11.29 13.33
C ARG A 204 -22.60 10.11 12.37
N THR A 205 -23.37 9.06 12.64
CA THR A 205 -23.52 7.86 11.83
C THR A 205 -23.54 8.15 10.33
N MET A 206 -22.68 7.45 9.61
CA MET A 206 -22.61 7.49 8.16
C MET A 206 -22.24 6.12 7.61
N PHE A 207 -22.94 5.69 6.57
CA PHE A 207 -22.53 4.56 5.75
C PHE A 207 -22.03 5.10 4.40
N TRP A 208 -20.73 4.94 4.13
CA TRP A 208 -20.10 5.32 2.88
C TRP A 208 -20.04 4.14 1.91
N MET A 209 -20.33 4.43 0.65
CA MET A 209 -20.00 3.56 -0.47
C MET A 209 -19.05 4.34 -1.36
N THR A 210 -17.82 3.85 -1.48
CA THR A 210 -16.75 4.56 -2.18
C THR A 210 -16.15 3.64 -3.23
N THR A 211 -15.92 4.17 -4.44
CA THR A 211 -15.06 3.49 -5.42
C THR A 211 -13.86 4.37 -5.70
N TRP A 212 -12.67 3.83 -5.48
CA TRP A 212 -11.41 4.52 -5.74
C TRP A 212 -10.81 4.05 -7.05
N GLU A 213 -10.33 5.04 -7.81
CA GLU A 213 -9.40 4.84 -8.90
C GLU A 213 -7.97 4.78 -8.35
N THR A 214 -7.58 5.79 -7.57
CA THR A 214 -6.23 5.88 -7.00
C THR A 214 -6.15 7.01 -5.96
N TYR A 215 -5.03 7.11 -5.26
CA TYR A 215 -4.76 8.22 -4.36
C TYR A 215 -3.25 8.50 -4.18
N ARG A 216 -2.96 9.70 -3.68
CA ARG A 216 -1.66 10.08 -3.10
C ARG A 216 -1.86 10.31 -1.60
N PRO A 217 -1.11 9.62 -0.72
CA PRO A 217 -1.21 9.83 0.72
C PRO A 217 -0.65 11.18 1.17
N ASP A 218 0.43 11.66 0.53
CA ASP A 218 1.07 12.92 0.90
C ASP A 218 1.68 13.66 -0.32
N PRO A 219 1.24 14.90 -0.64
CA PRO A 219 0.06 15.55 -0.09
C PRO A 219 -1.21 14.79 -0.48
N TRP A 220 -2.19 14.77 0.41
CA TRP A 220 -3.45 14.05 0.21
C TRP A 220 -4.16 14.46 -1.09
N GLU A 221 -4.31 13.51 -2.00
CA GLU A 221 -5.07 13.63 -3.24
C GLU A 221 -5.85 12.34 -3.45
N ALA A 222 -7.17 12.45 -3.61
CA ALA A 222 -8.05 11.30 -3.79
C ALA A 222 -8.69 11.36 -5.19
N VAL A 223 -8.68 10.24 -5.90
CA VAL A 223 -9.44 10.04 -7.13
C VAL A 223 -10.48 8.95 -6.86
N ASN A 224 -11.66 9.37 -6.45
CA ASN A 224 -12.76 8.48 -6.12
C ASN A 224 -14.12 9.10 -6.45
N ASP A 225 -15.15 8.25 -6.41
CA ASP A 225 -16.55 8.64 -6.32
C ASP A 225 -17.15 8.04 -5.05
N GLN A 226 -18.05 8.77 -4.43
CA GLN A 226 -18.63 8.36 -3.16
C GLN A 226 -20.07 8.84 -3.01
N ASP A 227 -20.88 7.95 -2.45
CA ASP A 227 -22.22 8.23 -1.95
C ASP A 227 -22.27 7.86 -0.47
N SER A 228 -23.17 8.48 0.29
CA SER A 228 -23.35 8.10 1.70
C SER A 228 -24.77 8.26 2.20
N VAL A 229 -25.10 7.46 3.21
CA VAL A 229 -26.41 7.45 3.86
C VAL A 229 -26.26 7.72 5.35
N PRO A 230 -26.88 8.80 5.88
CA PRO A 230 -26.74 9.20 7.29
C PRO A 230 -27.80 8.54 8.18
N ILE A 231 -27.92 7.22 8.11
CA ILE A 231 -28.81 6.41 8.97
C ILE A 231 -28.04 5.24 9.56
N SER A 232 -28.51 4.75 10.71
CA SER A 232 -27.95 3.55 11.32
C SER A 232 -28.29 2.29 10.52
N PHE A 233 -27.30 1.43 10.39
CA PHE A 233 -27.37 0.07 9.87
C PHE A 233 -26.92 -0.92 10.96
N GLU A 234 -27.18 -0.61 12.23
CA GLU A 234 -26.98 -1.55 13.34
C GLU A 234 -27.75 -2.85 13.05
N GLY A 235 -27.05 -3.98 13.15
CA GLY A 235 -27.61 -5.30 12.89
C GLY A 235 -27.25 -5.87 11.53
N TRP A 236 -28.00 -6.90 11.11
CA TRP A 236 -27.67 -7.72 9.94
C TRP A 236 -28.16 -7.11 8.64
N HIS A 237 -27.25 -6.96 7.68
CA HIS A 237 -27.52 -6.44 6.35
C HIS A 237 -26.84 -7.27 5.26
N THR A 238 -27.47 -7.38 4.10
CA THR A 238 -26.83 -7.95 2.91
C THR A 238 -26.29 -6.82 2.05
N LEU A 239 -24.97 -6.80 1.89
CA LEU A 239 -24.22 -5.85 1.07
C LEU A 239 -23.92 -6.50 -0.28
N VAL A 240 -24.16 -5.79 -1.38
CA VAL A 240 -23.88 -6.28 -2.74
C VAL A 240 -23.23 -5.19 -3.57
N ALA A 241 -22.04 -5.47 -4.12
CA ALA A 241 -21.43 -4.67 -5.17
C ALA A 241 -21.47 -5.42 -6.51
N GLN A 242 -22.01 -4.78 -7.55
CA GLN A 242 -21.96 -5.27 -8.92
C GLN A 242 -20.91 -4.50 -9.72
N VAL A 243 -19.84 -5.18 -10.13
CA VAL A 243 -18.76 -4.65 -10.95
C VAL A 243 -18.94 -5.16 -12.37
N GLY A 244 -19.39 -4.31 -13.29
CA GLY A 244 -19.51 -4.69 -14.68
C GLY A 244 -20.16 -3.64 -15.56
N GLY A 245 -19.80 -3.67 -16.85
CA GLY A 245 -20.27 -2.68 -17.82
C GLY A 245 -19.75 -1.28 -17.53
N ALA A 246 -18.49 -1.19 -17.09
CA ALA A 246 -17.79 0.04 -16.70
C ALA A 246 -18.53 0.86 -15.62
N LYS A 247 -19.15 0.15 -14.67
CA LYS A 247 -19.82 0.74 -13.51
C LYS A 247 -19.72 -0.17 -12.30
N VAL A 248 -19.68 0.44 -11.12
CA VAL A 248 -19.88 -0.22 -9.83
C VAL A 248 -21.24 0.20 -9.28
N ARG A 249 -22.07 -0.76 -8.85
CA ARG A 249 -23.38 -0.48 -8.22
C ARG A 249 -23.44 -1.11 -6.84
N TYR A 250 -23.87 -0.33 -5.86
CA TYR A 250 -23.93 -0.73 -4.47
C TYR A 250 -25.38 -0.92 -4.02
N TYR A 251 -25.64 -2.05 -3.39
CA TYR A 251 -26.93 -2.35 -2.80
C TYR A 251 -26.76 -2.73 -1.34
N ILE A 252 -27.67 -2.24 -0.51
CA ILE A 252 -27.85 -2.72 0.87
C ILE A 252 -29.30 -3.16 1.00
N ASP A 253 -29.50 -4.40 1.46
CA ASP A 253 -30.81 -5.04 1.61
C ASP A 253 -31.69 -4.97 0.35
N GLY A 254 -31.05 -5.14 -0.80
CA GLY A 254 -31.71 -5.10 -2.11
C GLY A 254 -32.01 -3.70 -2.67
N SER A 255 -31.78 -2.64 -1.90
CA SER A 255 -31.95 -1.26 -2.35
C SER A 255 -30.68 -0.76 -3.01
N LEU A 256 -30.78 -0.24 -4.25
CA LEU A 256 -29.65 0.44 -4.92
C LEU A 256 -29.41 1.79 -4.26
N LEU A 257 -28.20 1.98 -3.71
CA LEU A 257 -27.84 3.20 -2.97
C LEU A 257 -26.81 4.07 -3.69
N ALA A 258 -25.89 3.46 -4.45
CA ALA A 258 -24.85 4.17 -5.17
C ALA A 258 -24.56 3.55 -6.55
N GLY A 259 -24.00 4.36 -7.44
CA GLY A 259 -23.64 3.92 -8.79
C GLY A 259 -22.52 4.77 -9.38
N HIS A 260 -21.30 4.26 -9.37
CA HIS A 260 -20.10 4.97 -9.79
C HIS A 260 -19.71 4.64 -11.24
N GLY A 261 -19.10 5.62 -11.90
CA GLY A 261 -18.82 5.62 -13.34
C GLY A 261 -17.63 4.79 -13.78
N ASP A 262 -17.28 4.95 -15.06
CA ASP A 262 -16.17 4.28 -15.73
C ASP A 262 -14.79 4.79 -15.28
N GLN A 263 -14.71 6.04 -14.82
CA GLN A 263 -13.47 6.65 -14.31
C GLN A 263 -12.89 5.95 -13.07
N PHE A 264 -13.68 5.16 -12.36
CA PHE A 264 -13.27 4.51 -11.09
C PHE A 264 -13.38 2.99 -11.19
N PHE A 265 -13.40 2.46 -12.41
CA PHE A 265 -13.71 1.06 -12.62
C PHE A 265 -12.43 0.22 -12.51
N PRO A 266 -12.35 -0.81 -11.65
CA PRO A 266 -11.08 -1.46 -11.34
C PRO A 266 -10.35 -2.02 -12.57
N GLU A 267 -9.05 -1.79 -12.63
CA GLU A 267 -8.14 -2.19 -13.72
C GLU A 267 -7.60 -3.60 -13.50
N THR A 268 -7.49 -4.01 -12.24
CA THR A 268 -6.83 -5.24 -11.84
C THR A 268 -7.65 -6.04 -10.83
N PRO A 269 -7.41 -7.37 -10.71
CA PRO A 269 -8.08 -8.16 -9.69
C PRO A 269 -7.79 -7.65 -8.28
N MET A 270 -8.74 -7.73 -7.37
CA MET A 270 -8.68 -7.24 -6.00
C MET A 270 -8.69 -8.42 -5.00
N SER A 271 -8.23 -8.17 -3.77
CA SER A 271 -8.58 -9.01 -2.61
C SER A 271 -9.98 -8.66 -2.12
N ILE A 272 -10.59 -9.52 -1.31
CA ILE A 272 -11.80 -9.23 -0.54
C ILE A 272 -11.41 -9.20 0.94
N ASN A 273 -11.86 -8.19 1.68
CA ASN A 273 -11.33 -7.86 2.99
C ASN A 273 -12.48 -7.40 3.90
N TYR A 274 -12.29 -7.63 5.20
CA TYR A 274 -13.10 -7.09 6.29
C TYR A 274 -12.14 -6.57 7.35
N ASN A 275 -12.37 -5.37 7.84
CA ASN A 275 -11.65 -4.84 8.98
C ASN A 275 -12.56 -4.01 9.88
N LEU A 276 -12.21 -4.01 11.17
CA LEU A 276 -12.80 -3.15 12.17
C LEU A 276 -11.66 -2.39 12.85
N TRP A 277 -11.64 -1.07 12.70
CA TRP A 277 -10.49 -0.25 13.15
C TRP A 277 -10.91 1.13 13.65
N PHE A 278 -9.97 1.82 14.30
CA PHE A 278 -10.21 3.12 14.95
C PHE A 278 -9.57 4.25 14.14
N ILE A 279 -10.33 5.31 13.87
CA ILE A 279 -9.83 6.48 13.15
C ILE A 279 -8.76 7.20 13.98
N ALA A 280 -7.63 7.54 13.35
CA ALA A 280 -6.59 8.33 13.99
C ALA A 280 -7.13 9.71 14.44
N GLY A 281 -6.99 10.02 15.73
CA GLY A 281 -7.56 11.23 16.34
C GLY A 281 -9.05 11.14 16.70
N GLY A 282 -9.69 9.99 16.45
CA GLY A 282 -11.10 9.73 16.74
C GLY A 282 -11.36 8.90 18.01
N LEU A 283 -10.34 8.64 18.83
CA LEU A 283 -10.51 7.89 20.08
C LEU A 283 -11.19 8.74 21.16
N ASP A 284 -12.11 8.14 21.91
CA ASP A 284 -12.65 8.72 23.14
C ASP A 284 -11.57 8.78 24.25
N GLU A 285 -11.59 9.86 25.05
CA GLU A 285 -10.60 10.13 26.10
C GLU A 285 -10.66 9.15 27.29
N SER A 286 -11.71 8.34 27.39
CA SER A 286 -11.86 7.35 28.46
C SER A 286 -10.72 6.33 28.46
N SER A 287 -10.21 6.04 29.65
CA SER A 287 -9.26 4.95 29.88
C SER A 287 -9.92 3.59 30.16
N GLU A 288 -11.25 3.53 30.18
CA GLU A 288 -11.97 2.26 30.33
C GLU A 288 -11.88 1.46 29.03
N LYS A 289 -11.63 0.15 29.15
CA LYS A 289 -11.60 -0.74 27.99
C LYS A 289 -12.99 -0.78 27.36
N ARG A 290 -13.04 -0.65 26.02
CA ARG A 290 -14.20 -0.95 25.20
C ARG A 290 -13.84 -1.86 24.04
N GLU A 291 -14.82 -2.61 23.55
CA GLU A 291 -14.65 -3.60 22.48
C GLU A 291 -15.85 -3.56 21.53
N TYR A 292 -15.60 -3.31 20.24
CA TYR A 292 -16.60 -3.29 19.17
C TYR A 292 -16.54 -4.60 18.38
N ILE A 293 -17.68 -5.01 17.83
CA ILE A 293 -17.85 -6.31 17.18
C ILE A 293 -18.54 -6.16 15.83
N GLU A 294 -17.83 -6.54 14.77
CA GLU A 294 -18.39 -6.77 13.44
C GLU A 294 -18.47 -8.27 13.18
N GLN A 295 -19.57 -8.77 12.60
CA GLN A 295 -19.72 -10.20 12.29
C GLN A 295 -20.10 -10.44 10.83
N ILE A 296 -19.62 -11.54 10.27
CA ILE A 296 -19.86 -11.93 8.88
C ILE A 296 -20.45 -13.34 8.85
N ASP A 297 -21.60 -13.48 8.19
CA ASP A 297 -22.34 -14.73 8.05
C ASP A 297 -21.88 -15.55 6.83
N TRP A 298 -21.70 -14.89 5.70
CA TRP A 298 -21.19 -15.53 4.49
C TRP A 298 -20.56 -14.52 3.52
N LEU A 299 -19.67 -15.02 2.66
CA LEU A 299 -19.17 -14.32 1.48
C LEU A 299 -19.61 -15.08 0.22
N TYR A 300 -20.10 -14.35 -0.77
CA TYR A 300 -20.41 -14.87 -2.10
C TYR A 300 -19.79 -13.97 -3.18
N TYR A 301 -19.20 -14.60 -4.18
CA TYR A 301 -18.75 -13.93 -5.40
C TYR A 301 -19.14 -14.73 -6.64
N ALA A 302 -19.67 -14.04 -7.65
CA ALA A 302 -19.95 -14.57 -8.97
C ALA A 302 -19.21 -13.76 -10.05
N GLY A 303 -18.12 -14.32 -10.55
CA GLY A 303 -17.26 -13.70 -11.54
C GLY A 303 -17.90 -13.62 -12.92
N ASN A 304 -17.82 -12.45 -13.54
CA ASN A 304 -18.43 -12.11 -14.83
C ASN A 304 -19.97 -12.25 -14.87
N GLU A 305 -20.62 -12.21 -13.71
CA GLU A 305 -22.08 -12.21 -13.60
C GLU A 305 -22.55 -11.00 -12.79
N ALA A 306 -23.51 -10.25 -13.33
CA ALA A 306 -24.20 -9.16 -12.62
C ALA A 306 -25.54 -9.69 -12.10
N LEU A 307 -25.54 -10.20 -10.86
CA LEU A 307 -26.70 -10.81 -10.21
C LEU A 307 -27.44 -9.79 -9.37
N SER A 308 -28.77 -9.77 -9.44
CA SER A 308 -29.57 -8.98 -8.49
C SER A 308 -29.36 -9.50 -7.06
N PRO A 309 -29.55 -8.65 -6.03
CA PRO A 309 -29.49 -9.08 -4.63
C PRO A 309 -30.38 -10.29 -4.33
N GLY A 310 -31.57 -10.36 -4.93
CA GLY A 310 -32.46 -11.51 -4.78
C GLY A 310 -31.94 -12.81 -5.43
N GLU A 311 -31.14 -12.73 -6.49
CA GLU A 311 -30.48 -13.89 -7.09
C GLU A 311 -29.28 -14.35 -6.27
N VAL A 312 -28.55 -13.42 -5.64
CA VAL A 312 -27.48 -13.74 -4.68
C VAL A 312 -28.04 -14.58 -3.53
N GLU A 313 -29.09 -14.10 -2.87
CA GLU A 313 -29.73 -14.82 -1.75
C GLU A 313 -30.18 -16.23 -2.16
N GLN A 314 -30.81 -16.38 -3.34
CA GLN A 314 -31.21 -17.69 -3.86
C GLN A 314 -30.02 -18.64 -4.06
N ARG A 315 -28.86 -18.13 -4.51
CA ARG A 315 -27.67 -18.97 -4.71
C ARG A 315 -27.03 -19.36 -3.38
N VAL A 316 -26.95 -18.44 -2.41
CA VAL A 316 -26.47 -18.72 -1.06
C VAL A 316 -27.36 -19.75 -0.36
N ASP A 317 -28.69 -19.56 -0.42
CA ASP A 317 -29.66 -20.52 0.12
C ASP A 317 -29.49 -21.92 -0.48
N ALA A 318 -29.16 -22.01 -1.77
CA ALA A 318 -28.91 -23.30 -2.42
C ALA A 318 -27.63 -23.98 -1.91
N TYR A 319 -26.54 -23.23 -1.65
CA TYR A 319 -25.33 -23.78 -1.02
C TYR A 319 -25.62 -24.26 0.40
N ARG A 320 -26.35 -23.47 1.20
CA ARG A 320 -26.76 -23.81 2.56
C ARG A 320 -27.65 -25.04 2.61
N ALA A 321 -28.69 -25.10 1.77
CA ALA A 321 -29.57 -26.26 1.65
C ALA A 321 -28.83 -27.53 1.22
N SER A 322 -27.73 -27.39 0.47
CA SER A 322 -26.87 -28.48 0.05
C SER A 322 -25.71 -28.76 1.02
N GLN A 323 -25.63 -28.03 2.14
CA GLN A 323 -24.57 -28.12 3.14
C GLN A 323 -23.16 -28.00 2.54
N VAL A 324 -22.99 -27.08 1.59
CA VAL A 324 -21.69 -26.77 0.97
C VAL A 324 -21.10 -25.57 1.70
N PRO A 325 -20.09 -25.74 2.58
CA PRO A 325 -19.58 -24.64 3.40
C PRO A 325 -18.60 -23.74 2.66
N HIS A 326 -18.03 -24.24 1.56
CA HIS A 326 -17.03 -23.50 0.80
C HIS A 326 -16.98 -23.95 -0.66
N VAL A 327 -16.85 -23.00 -1.57
CA VAL A 327 -16.59 -23.20 -2.99
C VAL A 327 -15.54 -22.20 -3.42
N ASP A 328 -14.55 -22.65 -4.17
CA ASP A 328 -13.59 -21.78 -4.82
C ASP A 328 -13.29 -22.30 -6.22
N GLN A 329 -13.89 -21.65 -7.21
CA GLN A 329 -13.69 -21.90 -8.63
C GLN A 329 -12.98 -20.72 -9.31
N VAL A 330 -12.58 -19.72 -8.54
CA VAL A 330 -11.93 -18.51 -9.07
C VAL A 330 -10.45 -18.83 -9.29
N PRO A 331 -9.96 -18.73 -10.54
CA PRO A 331 -8.56 -18.99 -10.85
C PRO A 331 -7.63 -18.18 -9.95
N GLY A 332 -6.52 -18.79 -9.54
CA GLY A 332 -5.44 -18.04 -8.90
C GLY A 332 -4.93 -16.94 -9.84
N TRP A 333 -4.58 -15.81 -9.27
CA TRP A 333 -4.01 -14.69 -10.00
C TRP A 333 -2.64 -14.34 -9.41
N VAL A 334 -1.73 -13.95 -10.29
CA VAL A 334 -0.40 -13.49 -9.90
C VAL A 334 -0.25 -12.11 -10.51
N ALA A 335 0.07 -11.13 -9.67
CA ALA A 335 0.30 -9.78 -10.15
C ALA A 335 1.43 -9.79 -11.19
N PRO A 336 1.28 -9.07 -12.31
CA PRO A 336 2.44 -8.78 -13.14
C PRO A 336 3.50 -8.07 -12.28
N PRO A 337 4.78 -8.17 -12.62
CA PRO A 337 5.81 -7.36 -11.97
C PRO A 337 5.37 -5.90 -11.98
N VAL A 338 5.36 -5.27 -10.81
CA VAL A 338 5.06 -3.85 -10.68
C VAL A 338 6.15 -3.11 -11.44
N VAL A 339 5.78 -2.50 -12.56
CA VAL A 339 6.61 -1.50 -13.21
C VAL A 339 6.16 -0.19 -12.60
N VAL A 340 6.83 0.23 -11.53
CA VAL A 340 6.67 1.60 -11.04
C VAL A 340 7.14 2.48 -12.20
N PRO A 341 6.25 3.21 -12.90
CA PRO A 341 6.71 4.18 -13.86
C PRO A 341 7.60 5.15 -13.08
N PRO A 342 8.72 5.65 -13.65
CA PRO A 342 9.34 6.82 -13.06
C PRO A 342 8.22 7.85 -12.91
N THR A 343 7.98 8.32 -11.68
CA THR A 343 6.94 9.31 -11.36
C THR A 343 6.89 10.30 -12.51
N PRO A 344 5.73 10.52 -13.18
CA PRO A 344 5.68 11.32 -14.38
C PRO A 344 6.42 12.60 -14.10
N THR A 345 7.54 12.81 -14.80
CA THR A 345 8.41 13.96 -14.62
C THR A 345 7.51 15.17 -14.63
N ALA A 346 7.40 15.83 -13.47
CA ALA A 346 6.73 17.11 -13.40
C ALA A 346 7.31 17.97 -14.53
N SER A 347 6.45 18.72 -15.21
CA SER A 347 6.78 19.48 -16.42
C SER A 347 8.21 20.03 -16.36
N VAL A 348 9.05 19.78 -17.38
CA VAL A 348 10.46 20.19 -17.48
C VAL A 348 10.72 21.38 -16.56
N ALA A 349 11.27 21.07 -15.39
CA ALA A 349 11.52 22.08 -14.42
C ALA A 349 12.59 23.06 -14.94
N GLY A 350 12.67 24.26 -14.36
CA GLY A 350 13.61 25.28 -14.81
C GLY A 350 15.08 24.84 -14.74
N PRO A 351 16.04 25.72 -15.05
CA PRO A 351 17.45 25.39 -14.86
C PRO A 351 17.77 25.29 -13.35
N ARG A 352 18.42 24.20 -12.94
CA ARG A 352 19.16 24.10 -11.67
C ARG A 352 20.48 24.90 -11.76
N PRO A 353 21.20 25.15 -10.65
CA PRO A 353 22.45 25.91 -10.65
C PRO A 353 23.53 25.35 -11.59
N PHE A 354 23.52 24.03 -11.80
CA PHE A 354 24.26 23.35 -12.84
C PHE A 354 23.55 22.04 -13.23
N GLU A 355 23.94 21.49 -14.38
CA GLU A 355 23.58 20.14 -14.80
C GLU A 355 24.86 19.37 -15.14
N ALA A 356 24.93 18.09 -14.77
CA ALA A 356 26.02 17.21 -15.14
C ALA A 356 25.49 15.81 -15.47
N THR A 357 26.24 15.07 -16.29
CA THR A 357 25.94 13.67 -16.58
C THR A 357 26.89 12.78 -15.78
N ILE A 358 26.33 11.77 -15.12
CA ILE A 358 27.11 10.71 -14.46
C ILE A 358 26.91 9.40 -15.21
N HIS A 359 27.93 8.55 -15.16
CA HIS A 359 27.99 7.32 -15.95
C HIS A 359 27.87 6.10 -15.06
N LYS A 360 27.38 5.01 -15.66
CA LYS A 360 27.39 3.73 -14.99
C LYS A 360 28.82 3.28 -14.76
N VAL A 361 29.14 2.85 -13.55
CA VAL A 361 30.46 2.34 -13.17
C VAL A 361 30.39 0.84 -12.90
N SER A 362 31.53 0.17 -13.04
CA SER A 362 31.65 -1.25 -12.75
C SER A 362 33.04 -1.56 -12.23
N GLY A 363 33.14 -2.36 -11.18
CA GLY A 363 34.43 -2.77 -10.62
C GLY A 363 35.13 -1.71 -9.77
N ILE A 364 34.40 -0.71 -9.28
CA ILE A 364 34.91 0.24 -8.29
C ILE A 364 35.12 -0.48 -6.96
N VAL A 365 36.28 -0.30 -6.35
CA VAL A 365 36.67 -0.86 -5.06
C VAL A 365 36.96 0.29 -4.11
N VAL A 366 36.13 0.46 -3.08
CA VAL A 366 36.31 1.50 -2.06
C VAL A 366 37.54 1.17 -1.20
N ASP A 367 38.72 1.61 -1.64
CA ASP A 367 40.00 1.34 -0.98
C ASP A 367 40.89 2.58 -0.79
N GLY A 368 40.37 3.76 -1.12
CA GLY A 368 41.01 5.06 -0.95
C GLY A 368 42.00 5.36 -2.07
N LYS A 369 41.76 4.83 -3.28
CA LYS A 369 42.58 5.06 -4.48
C LYS A 369 41.70 5.41 -5.68
N LEU A 370 42.30 5.96 -6.72
CA LEU A 370 41.58 6.45 -7.91
C LEU A 370 41.92 5.66 -9.18
N ASP A 371 42.61 4.52 -9.07
CA ASP A 371 43.13 3.77 -10.21
C ASP A 371 42.07 2.99 -11.00
N ASP A 372 40.90 2.78 -10.42
CA ASP A 372 39.70 2.20 -11.00
C ASP A 372 38.67 3.25 -11.50
N TRP A 373 38.90 4.52 -11.21
CA TRP A 373 38.09 5.64 -11.70
C TRP A 373 38.54 6.15 -13.08
N LEU A 374 37.64 6.87 -13.76
CA LEU A 374 37.98 7.55 -15.02
C LEU A 374 39.04 8.63 -14.78
N THR A 375 39.90 8.88 -15.77
CA THR A 375 40.94 9.91 -15.63
C THR A 375 40.37 11.33 -15.44
N GLU A 376 39.24 11.63 -16.06
CA GLU A 376 38.60 12.95 -15.95
C GLU A 376 37.57 12.93 -14.81
N PRO A 377 37.61 13.92 -13.89
CA PRO A 377 36.62 14.03 -12.82
C PRO A 377 35.27 14.53 -13.33
N THR A 378 34.20 14.18 -12.63
CA THR A 378 32.86 14.74 -12.85
C THR A 378 32.82 16.24 -12.49
N PHE A 379 33.50 16.62 -11.40
CA PHE A 379 33.55 18.00 -10.92
C PHE A 379 34.97 18.45 -10.58
N THR A 380 35.21 19.74 -10.77
CA THR A 380 36.40 20.44 -10.30
C THR A 380 35.97 21.61 -9.44
N ILE A 381 36.46 21.66 -8.20
CA ILE A 381 36.16 22.68 -7.20
C ILE A 381 37.45 23.40 -6.86
N ASN A 382 37.78 24.45 -7.61
CA ASN A 382 39.05 25.15 -7.52
C ASN A 382 38.98 26.64 -7.92
N ASP A 383 37.78 27.24 -7.92
CA ASP A 383 37.57 28.65 -8.24
C ASP A 383 36.95 29.43 -7.07
N ARG A 384 37.27 30.72 -6.98
CA ARG A 384 36.76 31.61 -5.93
C ARG A 384 35.23 31.70 -5.95
N SER A 385 34.60 31.56 -7.11
CA SER A 385 33.13 31.58 -7.23
C SER A 385 32.45 30.40 -6.53
N GLN A 386 33.20 29.35 -6.18
CA GLN A 386 32.68 28.16 -5.52
C GLN A 386 32.75 28.26 -4.00
N VAL A 387 33.32 29.33 -3.43
CA VAL A 387 33.34 29.54 -1.97
C VAL A 387 31.96 30.02 -1.50
N VAL A 388 31.28 29.18 -0.72
CA VAL A 388 29.89 29.40 -0.27
C VAL A 388 29.80 29.76 1.22
N TYR A 389 30.86 29.53 1.99
CA TYR A 389 30.96 29.96 3.38
C TYR A 389 32.40 30.33 3.76
N LEU A 390 32.52 31.31 4.65
CA LEU A 390 33.76 31.78 5.25
C LEU A 390 33.48 32.18 6.71
N ALA A 391 34.27 31.64 7.64
CA ALA A 391 34.30 32.13 9.01
C ALA A 391 34.78 33.59 9.04
N GLY A 392 34.36 34.34 10.07
CA GLY A 392 34.51 35.78 10.11
C GLY A 392 35.97 36.25 10.04
N GLY A 393 36.35 36.87 8.92
CA GLY A 393 37.70 37.41 8.68
C GLY A 393 38.63 36.49 7.90
N GLU A 394 38.23 35.25 7.67
CA GLU A 394 38.97 34.26 6.88
C GLU A 394 38.82 34.51 5.37
N LYS A 395 39.69 33.88 4.59
CA LYS A 395 39.72 33.97 3.13
C LYS A 395 40.18 32.64 2.56
N TRP A 396 39.74 32.36 1.35
CA TRP A 396 40.31 31.27 0.56
C TRP A 396 41.58 31.77 -0.15
N GLU A 397 42.72 31.14 0.10
CA GLU A 397 44.04 31.56 -0.43
C GLU A 397 44.37 30.98 -1.81
N GLY A 398 43.47 30.18 -2.37
CA GLY A 398 43.56 29.58 -3.71
C GLY A 398 43.48 28.05 -3.64
N PRO A 399 43.69 27.34 -4.77
CA PRO A 399 43.48 25.88 -4.81
C PRO A 399 44.38 25.05 -3.90
N GLY A 400 45.51 25.61 -3.45
CA GLY A 400 46.39 24.95 -2.47
C GLY A 400 45.97 25.16 -1.01
N ASP A 401 44.97 26.01 -0.77
CA ASP A 401 44.31 26.21 0.53
C ASP A 401 43.22 25.14 0.69
N LEU A 402 42.25 25.16 -0.23
CA LEU A 402 41.29 24.08 -0.41
C LEU A 402 40.94 23.94 -1.90
N SER A 403 40.99 22.73 -2.43
CA SER A 403 40.31 22.38 -3.69
C SER A 403 39.97 20.90 -3.73
N ALA A 404 39.05 20.51 -4.62
CA ALA A 404 38.69 19.11 -4.79
C ALA A 404 38.43 18.77 -6.26
N LEU A 405 38.87 17.57 -6.66
CA LEU A 405 38.33 16.86 -7.82
C LEU A 405 37.35 15.81 -7.30
N ALA A 406 36.21 15.64 -7.98
CA ALA A 406 35.22 14.66 -7.57
C ALA A 406 34.74 13.82 -8.74
N TRP A 407 34.56 12.52 -8.49
CA TRP A 407 33.95 11.56 -9.39
C TRP A 407 32.66 11.07 -8.78
N VAL A 408 31.64 10.96 -9.62
CA VAL A 408 30.33 10.41 -9.25
C VAL A 408 29.94 9.38 -10.29
N GLY A 409 29.64 8.18 -9.83
CA GLY A 409 29.22 7.05 -10.65
C GLY A 409 28.06 6.31 -10.03
N TRP A 410 27.33 5.56 -10.83
CA TRP A 410 26.21 4.74 -10.35
C TRP A 410 26.34 3.29 -10.82
N ALA A 411 25.83 2.36 -10.02
CA ALA A 411 25.66 0.96 -10.40
C ALA A 411 24.28 0.47 -9.91
N ALA A 412 23.93 -0.80 -10.14
CA ALA A 412 22.61 -1.28 -9.70
C ALA A 412 22.48 -1.32 -8.16
N GLU A 413 23.62 -1.43 -7.47
CA GLU A 413 23.74 -1.55 -6.03
C GLU A 413 23.77 -0.21 -5.28
N GLY A 414 24.03 0.92 -5.95
CA GLY A 414 24.16 2.21 -5.27
C GLY A 414 24.97 3.26 -6.02
N LEU A 415 25.28 4.35 -5.30
CA LEU A 415 26.12 5.44 -5.77
C LEU A 415 27.55 5.27 -5.28
N TYR A 416 28.49 5.53 -6.19
CA TYR A 416 29.92 5.61 -5.90
C TYR A 416 30.37 7.06 -6.01
N LEU A 417 31.19 7.48 -5.06
CA LEU A 417 31.78 8.81 -5.00
C LEU A 417 33.28 8.65 -4.74
N ALA A 418 34.08 9.49 -5.38
CA ALA A 418 35.48 9.64 -5.02
C ALA A 418 35.92 11.09 -5.06
N PHE A 419 36.88 11.44 -4.23
CA PHE A 419 37.37 12.79 -4.04
C PHE A 419 38.90 12.77 -3.96
N ASP A 420 39.55 13.67 -4.71
CA ASP A 420 40.95 14.05 -4.52
C ASP A 420 40.95 15.46 -3.95
N VAL A 421 41.20 15.60 -2.67
CA VAL A 421 41.14 16.85 -1.93
C VAL A 421 42.55 17.38 -1.71
N THR A 422 42.78 18.61 -2.15
CA THR A 422 43.96 19.40 -1.78
C THR A 422 43.61 20.28 -0.61
N ASP A 423 44.38 20.16 0.47
CA ASP A 423 44.20 20.85 1.74
C ASP A 423 45.58 21.02 2.41
N ASN A 424 45.91 22.24 2.84
CA ASN A 424 47.20 22.54 3.46
C ASN A 424 47.31 22.07 4.92
N VAL A 425 46.20 21.94 5.66
CA VAL A 425 46.20 21.50 7.05
C VAL A 425 44.94 20.70 7.36
N ILE A 426 45.11 19.39 7.56
CA ILE A 426 44.02 18.50 7.95
C ILE A 426 43.80 18.55 9.47
N VAL A 427 42.66 19.06 9.92
CA VAL A 427 42.10 19.06 11.27
C VAL A 427 40.73 18.37 11.29
N GLN A 428 40.68 17.23 11.96
CA GLN A 428 39.42 16.64 12.42
C GLN A 428 39.60 16.04 13.82
N ASP A 429 39.26 16.81 14.85
CA ASP A 429 39.27 16.37 16.24
C ASP A 429 37.87 16.01 16.78
N ASN A 430 36.85 16.00 15.91
CA ASN A 430 35.48 15.68 16.26
C ASN A 430 35.02 14.37 15.62
N THR A 431 33.92 13.82 16.15
CA THR A 431 33.30 12.58 15.66
C THR A 431 31.77 12.69 15.69
N GLY A 432 31.08 11.80 14.98
CA GLY A 432 29.61 11.78 14.96
C GLY A 432 29.02 13.07 14.38
N ALA A 433 28.00 13.61 15.04
CA ALA A 433 27.29 14.79 14.54
C ALA A 433 28.15 16.07 14.49
N ASP A 434 29.29 16.10 15.18
CA ASP A 434 30.15 17.28 15.33
C ASP A 434 31.29 17.35 14.30
N ILE A 435 31.40 16.37 13.37
CA ILE A 435 32.46 16.36 12.34
C ILE A 435 32.43 17.61 11.44
N TRP A 436 31.31 18.34 11.39
CA TRP A 436 31.17 19.57 10.60
C TRP A 436 32.14 20.69 11.02
N GLN A 437 32.73 20.58 12.21
CA GLN A 437 33.67 21.57 12.74
C GLN A 437 35.08 21.44 12.16
N GLY A 438 35.44 20.31 11.56
CA GLY A 438 36.76 20.07 10.97
C GLY A 438 36.71 19.91 9.45
N ASP A 439 37.70 19.19 8.91
CA ASP A 439 37.73 18.78 7.51
C ASP A 439 36.84 17.56 7.28
N TYR A 440 35.98 17.70 6.28
CA TYR A 440 35.11 16.66 5.80
C TYR A 440 34.61 17.01 4.40
N MET A 441 34.15 15.98 3.71
CA MET A 441 33.36 16.13 2.50
C MET A 441 31.88 16.08 2.84
N GLU A 442 31.14 17.14 2.53
CA GLU A 442 29.68 17.11 2.59
C GLU A 442 29.10 16.72 1.22
N VAL A 443 28.11 15.85 1.22
CA VAL A 443 27.26 15.59 0.05
C VAL A 443 25.82 15.88 0.42
N GLN A 444 25.22 16.86 -0.25
CA GLN A 444 23.77 17.06 -0.22
C GLN A 444 23.18 16.33 -1.42
N LEU A 445 22.14 15.54 -1.20
CA LEU A 445 21.51 14.69 -2.21
C LEU A 445 19.99 14.86 -2.09
N ASP A 446 19.31 14.87 -3.22
CA ASP A 446 17.86 14.81 -3.32
C ASP A 446 17.50 13.69 -4.30
N THR A 447 16.87 12.64 -3.79
CA THR A 447 16.58 11.43 -4.58
C THR A 447 15.38 11.58 -5.50
N GLN A 448 14.52 12.58 -5.30
CA GLN A 448 13.33 12.81 -6.12
C GLN A 448 13.18 14.28 -6.56
N MET A 449 14.29 14.97 -6.77
CA MET A 449 14.39 16.40 -7.11
C MET A 449 13.41 16.94 -8.15
N GLU A 450 12.93 16.13 -9.08
CA GLU A 450 11.92 16.56 -10.06
C GLU A 450 10.50 16.61 -9.49
N GLN A 451 10.18 15.82 -8.47
CA GLN A 451 8.87 15.70 -7.82
C GLN A 451 8.50 16.96 -7.03
N ASP A 452 9.45 17.50 -6.28
CA ASP A 452 9.30 18.67 -5.41
C ASP A 452 10.22 19.83 -5.84
N TYR A 453 10.49 19.92 -7.14
CA TYR A 453 11.50 20.80 -7.73
C TYR A 453 11.58 22.24 -7.17
N SER A 454 10.42 22.85 -6.91
CA SER A 454 10.31 24.24 -6.43
C SER A 454 10.12 24.37 -4.92
N ASP A 455 10.13 23.27 -4.16
CA ASP A 455 10.07 23.30 -2.71
C ASP A 455 11.42 23.73 -2.13
N HIS A 456 11.38 24.73 -1.28
CA HIS A 456 12.54 25.30 -0.61
C HIS A 456 12.82 24.62 0.74
N ASN A 457 12.01 23.65 1.15
CA ASN A 457 12.11 22.97 2.43
C ASN A 457 12.68 21.56 2.24
N LEU A 458 13.37 21.08 3.27
CA LEU A 458 13.87 19.71 3.29
C LEU A 458 12.73 18.71 3.51
N SER A 459 12.86 17.56 2.87
CA SER A 459 11.91 16.46 2.78
C SER A 459 12.59 15.12 3.17
N ALA A 460 11.87 14.01 3.08
CA ALA A 460 12.37 12.66 3.41
C ALA A 460 13.27 12.04 2.33
N ASP A 461 13.27 12.59 1.13
CA ASP A 461 14.15 12.29 -0.01
C ASP A 461 15.38 13.20 -0.10
N ASP A 462 15.48 14.19 0.79
CA ASP A 462 16.69 14.99 0.97
C ASP A 462 17.63 14.36 1.98
N PHE A 463 18.92 14.40 1.66
CA PHE A 463 19.99 13.88 2.48
C PHE A 463 21.12 14.90 2.64
N GLN A 464 21.74 14.88 3.82
CA GLN A 464 22.98 15.61 4.10
C GLN A 464 23.97 14.65 4.73
N PHE A 465 24.89 14.14 3.92
CA PHE A 465 25.96 13.24 4.34
C PHE A 465 27.24 14.02 4.66
N GLY A 466 27.97 13.57 5.68
CA GLY A 466 29.32 14.03 5.99
C GLY A 466 30.28 12.87 6.05
N PHE A 467 31.37 12.97 5.29
CA PHE A 467 32.43 11.96 5.21
C PHE A 467 33.75 12.61 5.61
N THR A 468 34.28 12.26 6.78
CA THR A 468 35.58 12.80 7.20
C THR A 468 36.69 11.76 7.00
N PRO A 469 37.89 12.16 6.53
CA PRO A 469 39.06 11.28 6.51
C PRO A 469 39.64 11.01 7.93
N GLY A 470 39.14 11.71 8.95
CA GLY A 470 39.77 11.75 10.27
C GLY A 470 40.99 12.67 10.28
N ASP A 471 41.88 12.47 11.25
CA ASP A 471 43.14 13.24 11.38
C ASP A 471 44.38 12.43 10.97
N PHE A 472 44.17 11.26 10.33
CA PHE A 472 45.21 10.26 10.03
C PHE A 472 46.05 9.83 11.25
N GLY A 473 45.52 10.05 12.45
CA GLY A 473 46.18 9.83 13.73
C GLY A 473 45.25 9.17 14.75
N ILE A 474 44.67 9.98 15.64
CA ILE A 474 43.86 9.50 16.76
C ILE A 474 42.39 9.35 16.36
N HIS A 475 41.87 10.29 15.58
CA HIS A 475 40.47 10.33 15.20
C HIS A 475 40.30 9.58 13.87
N PRO A 476 39.56 8.46 13.87
CA PRO A 476 39.38 7.69 12.66
C PRO A 476 38.44 8.41 11.69
N ALA A 477 38.58 8.05 10.43
CA ALA A 477 37.59 8.36 9.42
C ALA A 477 36.20 7.86 9.84
N SER A 478 35.16 8.65 9.55
CA SER A 478 33.79 8.31 9.92
C SER A 478 32.78 9.01 9.01
N VAL A 479 31.56 8.49 9.06
CA VAL A 479 30.40 9.01 8.33
C VAL A 479 29.37 9.54 9.34
N HIS A 480 28.69 10.62 8.97
CA HIS A 480 27.49 11.05 9.66
C HIS A 480 26.40 11.46 8.66
N VAL A 481 25.14 11.28 9.05
CA VAL A 481 23.98 11.70 8.26
C VAL A 481 23.17 12.70 9.08
N TRP A 482 23.18 13.97 8.69
CA TRP A 482 22.44 15.03 9.40
C TRP A 482 20.98 15.16 8.95
N GLN A 483 20.67 14.70 7.73
CA GLN A 483 19.35 14.77 7.12
C GLN A 483 19.12 13.51 6.29
N GLY A 484 17.88 13.02 6.28
CA GLY A 484 17.43 11.79 5.61
C GLY A 484 16.95 10.70 6.58
N PRO A 485 16.05 9.80 6.17
CA PRO A 485 15.47 8.74 7.02
C PRO A 485 16.44 7.55 7.18
N VAL A 486 17.69 7.82 7.56
CA VAL A 486 18.74 6.81 7.72
C VAL A 486 18.95 6.52 9.21
N SER A 487 18.67 5.28 9.63
CA SER A 487 18.98 4.81 10.99
C SER A 487 20.49 4.57 11.18
N ASP A 488 20.94 4.50 12.44
CA ASP A 488 22.34 4.16 12.77
C ASP A 488 22.79 2.82 12.16
N GLU A 489 21.88 1.84 12.10
CA GLU A 489 22.15 0.54 11.49
C GLU A 489 22.36 0.67 9.98
N GLN A 490 21.50 1.43 9.30
CA GLN A 490 21.64 1.70 7.86
C GLN A 490 22.92 2.50 7.57
N MET A 491 23.23 3.53 8.35
CA MET A 491 24.45 4.34 8.19
C MET A 491 25.72 3.47 8.24
N SER A 492 25.73 2.40 9.05
CA SER A 492 26.86 1.46 9.11
C SER A 492 27.12 0.65 7.82
N GLN A 493 26.17 0.67 6.88
CA GLN A 493 26.28 -0.01 5.58
C GLN A 493 26.99 0.84 4.52
N ILE A 494 27.16 2.16 4.77
CA ILE A 494 27.94 3.05 3.92
C ILE A 494 29.41 2.65 4.03
N GLN A 495 30.05 2.42 2.88
CA GLN A 495 31.47 2.10 2.84
C GLN A 495 32.28 3.36 2.58
N GLN A 496 33.43 3.46 3.24
CA GLN A 496 34.37 4.55 3.06
C GLN A 496 35.80 4.04 3.18
N ALA A 497 36.70 4.59 2.37
CA ALA A 497 38.14 4.41 2.49
C ALA A 497 38.88 5.68 2.09
N GLN A 498 40.07 5.90 2.67
CA GLN A 498 40.81 7.14 2.52
C GLN A 498 42.32 6.92 2.60
N THR A 499 43.06 7.75 1.88
CA THR A 499 44.52 7.74 1.85
C THR A 499 45.05 9.17 1.98
N GLU A 500 45.95 9.41 2.93
CA GLU A 500 46.67 10.69 3.03
C GLU A 500 47.60 10.87 1.83
N THR A 501 47.60 12.05 1.23
CA THR A 501 48.51 12.42 0.13
C THR A 501 49.47 13.50 0.57
N GLU A 502 50.48 13.82 -0.26
CA GLU A 502 51.40 14.93 0.04
C GLU A 502 50.70 16.30 0.09
N ALA A 503 49.51 16.42 -0.49
CA ALA A 503 48.80 17.68 -0.67
C ALA A 503 47.41 17.71 0.00
N GLY A 504 47.01 16.65 0.70
CA GLY A 504 45.67 16.50 1.28
C GLY A 504 45.30 15.02 1.41
N TYR A 505 44.19 14.60 0.80
CA TYR A 505 43.72 13.22 0.90
C TYR A 505 42.87 12.76 -0.30
N VAL A 506 42.88 11.44 -0.54
CA VAL A 506 41.90 10.75 -1.37
C VAL A 506 40.85 10.13 -0.48
N LEU A 507 39.58 10.21 -0.88
CA LEU A 507 38.43 9.63 -0.18
C LEU A 507 37.52 8.94 -1.20
N GLU A 508 37.16 7.69 -0.94
CA GLU A 508 36.16 6.95 -1.71
C GLU A 508 34.99 6.56 -0.81
N VAL A 509 33.79 6.59 -1.38
CA VAL A 509 32.54 6.29 -0.68
C VAL A 509 31.63 5.46 -1.59
N PHE A 510 30.95 4.48 -1.00
CA PHE A 510 29.81 3.80 -1.59
C PHE A 510 28.58 3.94 -0.70
N VAL A 511 27.50 4.47 -1.28
CA VAL A 511 26.19 4.60 -0.64
C VAL A 511 25.24 3.57 -1.26
N PRO A 512 24.79 2.55 -0.50
CA PRO A 512 23.87 1.53 -1.02
C PRO A 512 22.52 2.12 -1.41
N ILE A 513 21.91 1.57 -2.47
CA ILE A 513 20.60 2.04 -2.97
C ILE A 513 19.48 1.89 -1.94
N ASP A 514 19.55 0.90 -1.06
CA ASP A 514 18.56 0.66 0.01
C ASP A 514 18.50 1.81 1.05
N LEU A 515 19.49 2.71 1.07
CA LEU A 515 19.52 3.92 1.92
C LEU A 515 18.89 5.14 1.22
N LEU A 516 18.60 5.04 -0.08
CA LEU A 516 18.20 6.15 -0.94
C LEU A 516 16.79 5.88 -1.50
N PRO A 517 15.74 5.86 -0.66
CA PRO A 517 14.37 5.66 -1.11
C PRO A 517 14.00 6.67 -2.21
N GLY A 518 13.23 6.20 -3.19
CA GLY A 518 12.79 7.00 -4.34
C GLY A 518 13.83 7.15 -5.45
N LEU A 519 15.12 6.85 -5.21
CA LEU A 519 16.15 6.97 -6.23
C LEU A 519 16.07 5.80 -7.23
N ALA A 520 15.95 6.12 -8.51
CA ALA A 520 16.09 5.14 -9.60
C ALA A 520 17.51 5.19 -10.19
N LEU A 521 18.22 4.05 -10.17
CA LEU A 521 19.53 3.91 -10.78
C LEU A 521 19.42 3.31 -12.19
N GLU A 522 18.95 4.14 -13.12
CA GLU A 522 18.82 3.80 -14.54
C GLU A 522 19.17 4.98 -15.46
N ALA A 523 19.55 4.68 -16.70
CA ALA A 523 19.88 5.72 -17.67
C ALA A 523 18.65 6.61 -17.97
N GLY A 524 18.84 7.92 -17.90
CA GLY A 524 17.80 8.93 -18.06
C GLY A 524 17.19 9.41 -16.74
N ALA A 525 17.38 8.68 -15.63
CA ALA A 525 16.98 9.14 -14.32
C ALA A 525 17.78 10.38 -13.88
N THR A 526 17.22 11.14 -12.95
CA THR A 526 17.82 12.38 -12.45
C THR A 526 17.77 12.45 -10.95
N LEU A 527 18.79 13.07 -10.35
CA LEU A 527 18.85 13.34 -8.92
C LEU A 527 19.43 14.73 -8.67
N GLY A 528 19.15 15.30 -7.50
CA GLY A 528 19.78 16.52 -7.01
C GLY A 528 21.07 16.20 -6.26
N LEU A 529 22.17 16.91 -6.53
CA LEU A 529 23.43 16.69 -5.80
C LEU A 529 24.29 17.95 -5.71
N ASN A 530 24.87 18.19 -4.54
CA ASN A 530 25.99 19.09 -4.33
C ASN A 530 27.12 18.38 -3.59
N ILE A 531 28.37 18.70 -3.97
CA ILE A 531 29.58 18.26 -3.28
C ILE A 531 30.23 19.49 -2.66
N ASN A 532 30.43 19.45 -1.35
CA ASN A 532 30.88 20.60 -0.57
C ASN A 532 32.08 20.24 0.32
N PRO A 533 33.32 20.40 -0.16
CA PRO A 533 34.48 20.25 0.71
C PRO A 533 34.51 21.37 1.75
N SER A 534 34.72 20.98 3.00
CA SER A 534 34.90 21.85 4.16
C SER A 534 36.37 21.89 4.54
N ASP A 535 36.85 23.06 4.97
CA ASP A 535 38.21 23.28 5.48
C ASP A 535 38.17 23.81 6.92
N ALA A 536 39.07 23.33 7.76
CA ALA A 536 39.46 23.90 9.03
C ALA A 536 40.99 23.78 9.26
N ASP A 537 41.71 24.90 9.25
CA ASP A 537 43.15 24.90 9.60
C ASP A 537 43.45 24.77 11.12
N SER A 538 42.45 24.90 11.99
CA SER A 538 42.64 24.95 13.45
C SER A 538 41.34 24.63 14.20
N PRO A 539 41.39 23.85 15.30
CA PRO A 539 40.20 23.57 16.13
C PRO A 539 39.49 24.82 16.68
N GLU A 540 40.20 25.94 16.80
CA GLU A 540 39.67 27.22 17.30
C GLU A 540 38.80 27.97 16.28
N ILE A 541 38.86 27.60 14.99
CA ILE A 541 38.08 28.20 13.92
C ILE A 541 37.31 27.06 13.21
N PRO A 542 36.24 26.53 13.84
CA PRO A 542 35.52 25.41 13.29
C PRO A 542 34.87 25.80 11.96
N GLN A 543 35.01 24.93 10.95
CA GLN A 543 34.62 25.18 9.57
C GLN A 543 35.13 26.56 9.12
N ARG A 544 36.43 26.68 8.87
CA ARG A 544 37.05 27.93 8.39
C ARG A 544 36.41 28.40 7.09
N LEU A 545 36.19 27.49 6.14
CA LEU A 545 35.50 27.78 4.88
C LEU A 545 34.81 26.53 4.32
N MET A 546 33.89 26.74 3.39
CA MET A 546 33.31 25.66 2.59
C MET A 546 33.19 26.10 1.13
N MET A 547 33.55 25.19 0.23
CA MET A 547 33.31 25.34 -1.20
C MET A 547 32.17 24.42 -1.64
N SER A 548 31.59 24.66 -2.81
CA SER A 548 30.50 23.84 -3.35
C SER A 548 30.52 23.79 -4.87
N THR A 549 30.03 22.69 -5.44
CA THR A 549 29.63 22.62 -6.84
C THR A 549 28.54 23.62 -7.20
N SER A 550 27.67 24.00 -6.25
CA SER A 550 26.64 25.03 -6.42
C SER A 550 27.07 26.35 -5.77
N PRO A 551 27.27 27.45 -6.55
CA PRO A 551 27.66 28.75 -5.99
C PRO A 551 26.55 29.44 -5.19
N ILE A 552 25.33 28.88 -5.21
CA ILE A 552 24.18 29.38 -4.45
C ILE A 552 23.75 28.39 -3.35
N ARG A 553 24.61 27.44 -2.99
CA ARG A 553 24.33 26.41 -1.99
C ARG A 553 23.76 27.01 -0.71
N LEU A 554 22.63 26.47 -0.28
CA LEU A 554 22.04 26.70 1.03
C LEU A 554 21.92 25.35 1.74
N ARG A 555 22.17 25.35 3.05
CA ARG A 555 22.16 24.11 3.85
C ARG A 555 20.78 23.43 3.88
N THR A 556 19.71 24.22 3.86
CA THR A 556 18.34 23.74 4.14
C THR A 556 17.37 23.99 2.98
N ASP A 557 17.88 24.25 1.77
CA ASP A 557 17.06 24.55 0.59
C ASP A 557 17.53 23.65 -0.58
N PRO A 558 16.79 22.56 -0.87
CA PRO A 558 17.16 21.62 -1.92
C PRO A 558 17.06 22.23 -3.32
N THR A 559 16.38 23.37 -3.50
CA THR A 559 16.36 24.05 -4.81
C THR A 559 17.73 24.54 -5.27
N THR A 560 18.72 24.56 -4.36
CA THR A 560 20.11 24.96 -4.62
C THR A 560 21.01 23.79 -5.06
N LEU A 561 20.48 22.57 -5.15
CA LEU A 561 21.17 21.38 -5.66
C LEU A 561 21.30 21.43 -7.19
N GLY A 562 22.44 20.98 -7.71
CA GLY A 562 22.58 20.75 -9.14
C GLY A 562 21.84 19.48 -9.59
N LYS A 563 21.51 19.41 -10.88
CA LYS A 563 20.85 18.24 -11.47
C LYS A 563 21.88 17.28 -12.05
N LEU A 564 21.89 16.04 -11.59
CA LEU A 564 22.63 14.97 -12.25
C LEU A 564 21.70 14.15 -13.13
N ILE A 565 22.17 13.79 -14.33
CA ILE A 565 21.49 12.92 -15.27
C ILE A 565 22.29 11.63 -15.36
N LEU A 566 21.64 10.50 -15.06
CA LEU A 566 22.25 9.19 -15.16
C LEU A 566 22.33 8.78 -16.62
N SER A 567 23.47 8.24 -17.02
CA SER A 567 23.70 7.69 -18.35
C SER A 567 24.37 6.33 -18.26
N GLU A 568 24.23 5.55 -19.33
CA GLU A 568 24.89 4.24 -19.48
C GLU A 568 26.41 4.31 -19.33
#